data_AF-A0A7I7SIR6-F1
#
_entry.id   AF-A0A7I7SIR6-F1
#
_cell.length_a   1.000
_cell.length_b   1.000
_cell.length_c   1.000
_cell.angle_alpha   90.00
_cell.angle_beta   90.00
_cell.angle_gamma   90.00
#
_symmetry.space_group_name_H-M   'P 1'
#
loop_
_entity.id
_entity.type
_entity.pdbx_description
1 polymer ?
#
loop_
_entity_poly.entity_id
_entity_poly.type
_entity_poly.pdbx_seq_one_letter_code
_entity_poly.pdbx_strand_id
1 'polypeptide(L)'
;MSNDLQTGIDKLLATGRSAPRAGRDPVNQPMIHHWVDAIGDANPIYVDADAAEAAGHPGVVAPPAMIQVWTMMGLGGVRPDDDPLGKIIELFDGAGYVGVVATNCEQTYHRYLRPGEEVSVTAEITDVVGPKQTGLGEGYFINQKIRWWVGEESVADMDWRILKFIPRAKEAAAPATAVPEDLDPDKLMRPSSSRDSRYFWDGVAAHELRIQRRPDGSLQHPPVPAVWADKDAPVDYVVAKGTGTVFSYVVHHAPKVPGRRLPFVIALVELDEGVRMLGELRGVDAEKVEIGMPVQATFIDFPAGEDAEASPAWTLYAWEPVP
;
A
#
# COMPACT_ATOMS: atom_id res chain seq x y z
N MET A 1 25.57 -0.29 -3.32
CA MET A 1 24.50 0.44 -2.59
C MET A 1 23.98 -0.38 -1.41
N SER A 2 23.63 -1.66 -1.56
CA SER A 2 23.11 -2.50 -0.45
C SER A 2 24.02 -2.61 0.80
N ASN A 3 25.35 -2.67 0.64
CA ASN A 3 26.27 -2.83 1.78
C ASN A 3 26.35 -1.60 2.71
N ASP A 4 26.08 -0.40 2.18
CA ASP A 4 26.19 0.85 2.94
C ASP A 4 24.96 1.08 3.82
N LEU A 5 23.77 0.77 3.28
CA LEU A 5 22.50 0.83 4.01
C LEU A 5 22.48 -0.16 5.19
N GLN A 6 22.92 -1.41 4.98
CA GLN A 6 22.98 -2.41 6.07
C GLN A 6 23.96 -1.98 7.16
N THR A 7 25.14 -1.45 6.79
CA THR A 7 26.12 -0.93 7.77
C THR A 7 25.53 0.22 8.58
N GLY A 8 24.75 1.10 7.95
CA GLY A 8 24.04 2.19 8.63
C GLY A 8 22.99 1.69 9.61
N ILE A 9 22.21 0.68 9.22
CA ILE A 9 21.21 0.02 10.08
C ILE A 9 21.89 -0.58 11.32
N ASP A 10 22.95 -1.36 11.12
CA ASP A 10 23.65 -2.04 12.21
C ASP A 10 24.24 -1.03 13.22
N LYS A 11 24.77 0.09 12.72
CA LYS A 11 25.26 1.20 13.56
C LYS A 11 24.16 1.83 14.40
N LEU A 12 22.97 2.04 13.82
CA LEU A 12 21.83 2.61 14.53
C LEU A 12 21.29 1.66 15.59
N LEU A 13 21.17 0.37 15.28
CA LEU A 13 20.80 -0.66 16.26
C LEU A 13 21.80 -0.71 17.43
N ALA A 14 23.10 -0.52 17.16
CA ALA A 14 24.13 -0.47 18.20
C ALA A 14 24.12 0.82 19.04
N THR A 15 23.43 1.89 18.60
CA THR A 15 23.38 3.17 19.34
C THR A 15 22.51 3.05 20.59
N GLY A 16 21.55 2.12 20.59
CA GLY A 16 20.66 1.88 21.71
C GLY A 16 19.65 3.01 21.94
N ARG A 17 19.28 3.20 23.20
CA ARG A 17 18.22 4.13 23.61
C ARG A 17 18.71 5.59 23.64
N SER A 18 17.86 6.49 23.12
CA SER A 18 18.08 7.95 23.21
C SER A 18 18.15 8.44 24.67
N ALA A 19 18.72 9.63 24.86
CA ALA A 19 18.59 10.33 26.12
C ALA A 19 17.11 10.63 26.42
N PRO A 20 16.70 10.66 27.71
CA PRO A 20 15.36 11.09 28.08
C PRO A 20 15.09 12.53 27.65
N ARG A 21 14.01 12.75 26.93
CA ARG A 21 13.54 14.08 26.55
C ARG A 21 12.25 14.42 27.27
N ALA A 22 12.25 15.51 28.02
CA ALA A 22 11.04 16.03 28.65
C ALA A 22 10.01 16.48 27.60
N GLY A 23 8.74 16.25 27.90
CA GLY A 23 7.62 16.90 27.24
C GLY A 23 7.70 18.41 27.40
N ARG A 24 7.03 19.14 26.52
CA ARG A 24 7.05 20.61 26.54
C ARG A 24 6.38 21.16 27.78
N ASP A 25 5.28 20.55 28.18
CA ASP A 25 4.43 20.96 29.28
C ASP A 25 4.17 19.73 30.16
N PRO A 26 4.00 19.90 31.49
CA PRO A 26 3.44 18.85 32.32
C PRO A 26 2.05 18.45 31.81
N VAL A 27 1.58 17.26 32.20
CA VAL A 27 0.18 16.88 31.99
C VAL A 27 -0.70 17.99 32.52
N ASN A 28 -1.63 18.49 31.71
CA ASN A 28 -2.38 19.68 32.08
C ASN A 28 -3.84 19.64 31.59
N GLN A 29 -4.71 20.23 32.39
CA GLN A 29 -6.15 20.26 32.16
C GLN A 29 -6.55 20.94 30.84
N PRO A 30 -5.95 22.09 30.43
CA PRO A 30 -6.30 22.72 29.16
C PRO A 30 -6.09 21.82 27.94
N MET A 31 -4.97 21.09 27.88
CA MET A 31 -4.72 20.15 26.78
C MET A 31 -5.65 18.94 26.84
N ILE A 32 -6.00 18.45 28.03
CA ILE A 32 -7.01 17.39 28.19
C ILE A 32 -8.35 17.85 27.62
N HIS A 33 -8.82 19.05 27.96
CA HIS A 33 -10.07 19.61 27.43
C HIS A 33 -10.08 19.67 25.90
N HIS A 34 -9.05 20.25 25.29
CA HIS A 34 -8.97 20.35 23.83
C HIS A 34 -8.95 18.97 23.16
N TRP A 35 -8.29 18.00 23.78
CA TRP A 35 -8.22 16.65 23.23
C TRP A 35 -9.57 15.93 23.33
N VAL A 36 -10.22 15.94 24.49
CA VAL A 36 -11.52 15.26 24.67
C VAL A 36 -12.62 15.91 23.84
N ASP A 37 -12.61 17.24 23.69
CA ASP A 37 -13.56 17.97 22.82
C ASP A 37 -13.37 17.59 21.35
N ALA A 38 -12.13 17.51 20.88
CA ALA A 38 -11.82 17.17 19.49
C ALA A 38 -12.10 15.69 19.16
N ILE A 39 -11.86 14.79 20.11
CA ILE A 39 -12.11 13.35 19.96
C ILE A 39 -13.60 13.01 20.18
N GLY A 40 -14.32 13.83 20.93
CA GLY A 40 -15.70 13.56 21.34
C GLY A 40 -15.81 12.54 22.48
N ASP A 41 -14.78 12.42 23.33
CA ASP A 41 -14.77 11.51 24.48
C ASP A 41 -15.38 12.19 25.71
N ALA A 42 -16.61 11.83 26.04
CA ALA A 42 -17.36 12.41 27.15
C ALA A 42 -17.13 11.73 28.51
N ASN A 43 -16.08 10.91 28.67
CA ASN A 43 -15.81 10.23 29.93
C ASN A 43 -15.49 11.24 31.06
N PRO A 44 -16.30 11.27 32.15
CA PRO A 44 -16.21 12.34 33.15
C PRO A 44 -14.93 12.30 33.98
N ILE A 45 -14.22 11.16 34.07
CA ILE A 45 -13.00 11.04 34.89
C ILE A 45 -11.85 11.95 34.42
N TYR A 46 -11.96 12.49 33.20
CA TYR A 46 -10.97 13.39 32.60
C TYR A 46 -11.23 14.87 32.90
N VAL A 47 -12.41 15.22 33.39
CA VAL A 47 -12.85 16.63 33.54
C VAL A 47 -13.51 16.94 34.88
N ASP A 48 -13.97 15.91 35.60
CA ASP A 48 -14.68 16.03 36.87
C ASP A 48 -13.95 15.22 37.95
N ALA A 49 -13.54 15.90 39.03
CA ALA A 49 -12.77 15.29 40.10
C ALA A 49 -13.59 14.29 40.93
N ASP A 50 -14.85 14.61 41.21
CA ASP A 50 -15.74 13.75 42.00
C ASP A 50 -16.02 12.44 41.26
N ALA A 51 -16.22 12.50 39.94
CA ALA A 51 -16.39 11.33 39.08
C ALA A 51 -15.12 10.47 39.01
N ALA A 52 -13.95 11.10 38.92
CA ALA A 52 -12.68 10.39 38.92
C ALA A 52 -12.41 9.68 40.27
N GLU A 53 -12.71 10.35 41.39
CA GLU A 53 -12.64 9.77 42.73
C GLU A 53 -13.62 8.61 42.92
N ALA A 54 -14.86 8.77 42.45
CA ALA A 54 -15.86 7.69 42.46
C ALA A 54 -15.43 6.47 41.63
N ALA A 55 -14.62 6.68 40.60
CA ALA A 55 -14.00 5.62 39.79
C ALA A 55 -12.72 5.03 40.40
N GLY A 56 -12.28 5.52 41.57
CA GLY A 56 -11.11 5.04 42.30
C GLY A 56 -9.79 5.73 41.94
N HIS A 57 -9.83 6.85 41.23
CA HIS A 57 -8.65 7.67 40.97
C HIS A 57 -8.44 8.72 42.08
N PRO A 58 -7.22 9.23 42.30
CA PRO A 58 -6.96 10.28 43.29
C PRO A 58 -7.50 11.69 42.94
N GLY A 59 -8.25 11.81 41.84
CA GLY A 59 -8.64 13.05 41.19
C GLY A 59 -8.62 12.89 39.67
N VAL A 60 -8.75 14.00 38.94
CA VAL A 60 -8.77 14.00 37.46
C VAL A 60 -7.51 13.32 36.90
N VAL A 61 -7.72 12.48 35.89
CA VAL A 61 -6.66 11.76 35.18
C VAL A 61 -6.63 12.14 33.70
N ALA A 62 -5.47 12.04 33.06
CA ALA A 62 -5.37 12.18 31.62
C ALA A 62 -5.88 10.92 30.90
N PRO A 63 -6.57 11.06 29.76
CA PRO A 63 -6.84 9.93 28.87
C PRO A 63 -5.54 9.19 28.54
N PRO A 64 -5.46 7.85 28.71
CA PRO A 64 -4.22 7.10 28.47
C PRO A 64 -3.64 7.30 27.05
N ALA A 65 -4.52 7.39 26.05
CA ALA A 65 -4.17 7.63 24.66
C ALA A 65 -3.51 8.99 24.38
N MET A 66 -3.49 9.92 25.36
CA MET A 66 -2.75 11.18 25.24
C MET A 66 -1.26 11.02 25.53
N ILE A 67 -0.76 9.85 25.94
CA ILE A 67 0.64 9.69 26.38
C ILE A 67 1.66 10.26 25.38
N GLN A 68 1.46 10.01 24.09
CA GLN A 68 2.35 10.51 23.04
C GLN A 68 2.20 12.03 22.82
N VAL A 69 1.01 12.59 23.04
CA VAL A 69 0.69 14.02 22.85
C VAL A 69 1.61 14.90 23.71
N TRP A 70 1.85 14.50 24.96
CA TRP A 70 2.69 15.26 25.90
C TRP A 70 4.15 15.43 25.44
N THR A 71 4.60 14.54 24.55
CA THR A 71 5.99 14.51 24.09
C THR A 71 6.13 14.82 22.61
N MET A 72 5.06 15.22 21.93
CA MET A 72 5.15 15.69 20.55
C MET A 72 6.04 16.94 20.44
N MET A 73 6.76 17.08 19.33
CA MET A 73 7.65 18.21 19.10
C MET A 73 6.91 19.54 18.91
N GLY A 74 5.64 19.49 18.50
CA GLY A 74 4.85 20.66 18.16
C GLY A 74 5.22 21.28 16.81
N LEU A 75 4.57 22.38 16.46
CA LEU A 75 4.76 23.05 15.18
C LEU A 75 6.18 23.63 15.07
N GLY A 76 6.93 23.20 14.05
CA GLY A 76 8.31 23.66 13.80
C GLY A 76 9.36 23.09 14.76
N GLY A 77 9.01 22.11 15.59
CA GLY A 77 9.96 21.48 16.50
C GLY A 77 11.04 20.69 15.75
N VAL A 78 12.29 20.83 16.18
CA VAL A 78 13.45 20.14 15.60
C VAL A 78 13.70 18.86 16.41
N ARG A 79 13.95 17.74 15.72
CA ARG A 79 14.30 16.48 16.38
C ARG A 79 15.69 16.59 17.03
N PRO A 80 15.89 16.03 18.23
CA PRO A 80 17.22 15.91 18.83
C PRO A 80 18.20 15.15 17.95
N ASP A 81 19.49 15.50 18.04
CA ASP A 81 20.57 14.83 17.30
C ASP A 81 20.74 13.35 17.67
N ASP A 82 20.21 12.92 18.82
CA ASP A 82 20.24 11.53 19.27
C ASP A 82 18.92 10.78 19.01
N ASP A 83 17.92 11.41 18.35
CA ASP A 83 16.66 10.75 17.99
C ASP A 83 16.92 9.65 16.96
N PRO A 84 16.76 8.37 17.32
CA PRO A 84 17.11 7.28 16.45
C PRO A 84 16.14 7.15 15.27
N LEU A 85 14.92 7.68 15.39
CA LEU A 85 13.97 7.73 14.27
C LEU A 85 14.38 8.79 13.23
N GLY A 86 14.88 9.95 13.66
CA GLY A 86 15.37 10.97 12.73
C GLY A 86 16.50 10.42 11.85
N LYS A 87 17.48 9.80 12.49
CA LYS A 87 18.63 9.20 11.80
C LYS A 87 18.26 8.07 10.85
N ILE A 88 17.34 7.19 11.26
CA ILE A 88 16.95 6.07 10.39
C ILE A 88 16.14 6.57 9.19
N ILE A 89 15.28 7.58 9.37
CA ILE A 89 14.55 8.21 8.25
C ILE A 89 15.54 8.83 7.27
N GLU A 90 16.52 9.62 7.72
CA GLU A 90 17.54 10.23 6.86
C GLU A 90 18.36 9.18 6.10
N LEU A 91 18.74 8.09 6.77
CA LEU A 91 19.46 6.97 6.15
C LEU A 91 18.65 6.34 5.01
N PHE A 92 17.37 6.07 5.24
CA PHE A 92 16.48 5.47 4.25
C PHE A 92 16.12 6.44 3.12
N ASP A 93 15.93 7.72 3.41
CA ASP A 93 15.68 8.77 2.41
C ASP A 93 16.89 8.91 1.47
N GLY A 94 18.11 8.95 2.02
CA GLY A 94 19.35 8.98 1.25
C GLY A 94 19.55 7.74 0.36
N ALA A 95 18.93 6.61 0.73
CA ALA A 95 18.91 5.38 -0.06
C ALA A 95 17.70 5.26 -1.03
N GLY A 96 16.85 6.28 -1.12
CA GLY A 96 15.72 6.35 -2.06
C GLY A 96 14.36 5.88 -1.50
N TYR A 97 14.30 5.41 -0.25
CA TYR A 97 13.08 4.95 0.42
C TYR A 97 12.30 6.13 1.01
N VAL A 98 11.90 7.07 0.16
CA VAL A 98 11.30 8.35 0.59
C VAL A 98 9.89 8.22 1.16
N GLY A 99 9.15 7.18 0.79
CA GLY A 99 7.81 6.89 1.33
C GLY A 99 7.88 6.47 2.79
N VAL A 100 6.89 6.89 3.59
CA VAL A 100 6.75 6.48 4.99
C VAL A 100 5.27 6.26 5.32
N VAL A 101 4.98 5.16 6.01
CA VAL A 101 3.66 4.91 6.58
C VAL A 101 3.81 4.18 7.92
N ALA A 102 2.98 4.52 8.90
CA ALA A 102 2.89 3.75 10.14
C ALA A 102 2.00 2.53 9.90
N THR A 103 2.45 1.33 10.29
CA THR A 103 1.70 0.09 10.05
C THR A 103 1.10 -0.49 11.32
N ASN A 104 1.78 -0.34 12.47
CA ASN A 104 1.32 -0.85 13.75
C ASN A 104 1.67 0.13 14.87
N CYS A 105 0.77 0.23 15.86
CA CYS A 105 0.96 1.01 17.08
C CYS A 105 0.33 0.23 18.23
N GLU A 106 1.17 -0.25 19.15
CA GLU A 106 0.73 -1.00 20.33
C GLU A 106 1.17 -0.21 21.57
N GLN A 107 0.22 0.36 22.31
CA GLN A 107 0.51 1.12 23.54
C GLN A 107 0.09 0.31 24.77
N THR A 108 1.00 0.22 25.74
CA THR A 108 0.73 -0.34 27.08
C THR A 108 0.80 0.79 28.10
N TYR A 109 -0.25 0.93 28.91
CA TYR A 109 -0.33 1.94 29.96
C TYR A 109 -0.20 1.26 31.32
N HIS A 110 0.86 1.57 32.06
CA HIS A 110 1.10 0.98 33.38
C HIS A 110 0.22 1.61 34.46
N ARG A 111 -0.11 2.89 34.29
CA ARG A 111 -1.10 3.62 35.10
C ARG A 111 -1.63 4.85 34.36
N TYR A 112 -2.67 5.46 34.92
CA TYR A 112 -3.15 6.78 34.51
C TYR A 112 -2.18 7.87 34.98
N LEU A 113 -2.08 8.94 34.19
CA LEU A 113 -1.34 10.14 34.55
C LEU A 113 -2.25 11.19 35.17
N ARG A 114 -1.68 12.05 36.01
CA ARG A 114 -2.39 13.14 36.68
C ARG A 114 -1.89 14.49 36.19
N PRO A 115 -2.76 15.52 36.14
CA PRO A 115 -2.33 16.90 35.93
C PRO A 115 -1.20 17.29 36.89
N GLY A 116 -0.17 17.94 36.36
CA GLY A 116 1.05 18.32 37.06
C GLY A 116 2.21 17.33 36.93
N GLU A 117 2.00 16.09 36.48
CA GLU A 117 3.10 15.14 36.26
C GLU A 117 3.93 15.53 35.01
N GLU A 118 5.25 15.54 35.16
CA GLU A 118 6.19 15.79 34.07
C GLU A 118 6.55 14.48 33.36
N VAL A 119 6.21 14.39 32.08
CA VAL A 119 6.46 13.20 31.26
C VAL A 119 7.76 13.40 30.48
N SER A 120 8.64 12.40 30.50
CA SER A 120 9.76 12.30 29.57
C SER A 120 9.66 11.06 28.69
N VAL A 121 10.31 11.08 27.53
CA VAL A 121 10.29 9.99 26.56
C VAL A 121 11.69 9.56 26.19
N THR A 122 11.86 8.26 26.01
CA THR A 122 13.04 7.64 25.40
C THR A 122 12.62 6.78 24.23
N ALA A 123 13.47 6.67 23.22
CA ALA A 123 13.22 5.91 22.01
C ALA A 123 14.42 5.01 21.67
N GLU A 124 14.16 3.83 21.13
CA GLU A 124 15.19 2.97 20.54
C GLU A 124 14.65 2.23 19.31
N ILE A 125 15.49 2.03 18.30
CA ILE A 125 15.16 1.12 17.19
C ILE A 125 15.52 -0.28 17.65
N THR A 126 14.55 -1.18 17.65
CA THR A 126 14.73 -2.55 18.13
C THR A 126 15.07 -3.52 17.01
N ASP A 127 14.49 -3.30 15.83
CA ASP A 127 14.62 -4.23 14.70
C ASP A 127 14.31 -3.54 13.37
N VAL A 128 14.96 -3.99 12.30
CA VAL A 128 14.76 -3.49 10.93
C VAL A 128 14.71 -4.68 9.98
N VAL A 129 13.56 -4.88 9.33
CA VAL A 129 13.29 -6.04 8.49
C VAL A 129 13.04 -5.63 7.05
N GLY A 130 13.91 -6.06 6.14
CA GLY A 130 13.75 -5.85 4.71
C GLY A 130 14.96 -6.35 3.88
N PRO A 131 14.95 -6.13 2.56
CA PRO A 131 13.85 -5.52 1.81
C PRO A 131 12.65 -6.48 1.71
N LYS A 132 11.43 -5.92 1.68
CA LYS A 132 10.17 -6.63 1.44
C LYS A 132 9.40 -5.94 0.32
N GLN A 133 8.82 -6.73 -0.57
CA GLN A 133 7.86 -6.24 -1.55
C GLN A 133 6.49 -6.07 -0.87
N THR A 134 5.97 -4.85 -0.88
CA THR A 134 4.68 -4.48 -0.26
C THR A 134 3.73 -3.93 -1.31
N GLY A 135 2.46 -3.68 -0.93
CA GLY A 135 1.49 -3.00 -1.81
C GLY A 135 1.92 -1.59 -2.22
N LEU A 136 2.73 -0.91 -1.39
CA LEU A 136 3.19 0.46 -1.63
C LEU A 136 4.52 0.54 -2.41
N GLY A 137 5.20 -0.59 -2.61
CA GLY A 137 6.53 -0.70 -3.22
C GLY A 137 7.50 -1.56 -2.42
N GLU A 138 8.76 -1.58 -2.84
CA GLU A 138 9.83 -2.20 -2.06
C GLU A 138 10.12 -1.35 -0.82
N GLY A 139 10.22 -1.97 0.35
CA GLY A 139 10.47 -1.25 1.58
C GLY A 139 11.03 -2.08 2.73
N TYR A 140 11.34 -1.38 3.82
CA TYR A 140 11.84 -1.92 5.07
C TYR A 140 10.89 -1.54 6.19
N PHE A 141 10.60 -2.53 7.02
CA PHE A 141 9.89 -2.30 8.25
C PHE A 141 10.87 -1.94 9.35
N ILE A 142 10.59 -0.88 10.07
CA ILE A 142 11.41 -0.41 11.20
C ILE A 142 10.53 -0.50 12.44
N ASN A 143 11.01 -1.24 13.43
CA ASN A 143 10.40 -1.37 14.74
C ASN A 143 11.10 -0.45 15.72
N GLN A 144 10.32 0.32 16.46
CA GLN A 144 10.78 1.25 17.47
C GLN A 144 10.07 0.95 18.79
N LYS A 145 10.84 0.91 19.87
CA LYS A 145 10.30 0.88 21.22
C LYS A 145 10.40 2.27 21.83
N ILE A 146 9.28 2.78 22.30
CA ILE A 146 9.17 4.07 22.96
C ILE A 146 8.71 3.83 24.39
N ARG A 147 9.33 4.53 25.34
CA ARG A 147 8.98 4.44 26.75
C ARG A 147 8.83 5.83 27.33
N TRP A 148 7.75 6.03 28.08
CA TRP A 148 7.50 7.24 28.82
C TRP A 148 7.73 7.05 30.32
N TRP A 149 8.21 8.11 30.94
CA TRP A 149 8.63 8.13 32.33
C TRP A 149 8.09 9.34 33.07
N VAL A 150 7.80 9.16 34.36
CA VAL A 150 7.60 10.25 35.33
C VAL A 150 8.65 10.06 36.42
N GLY A 151 9.64 10.95 36.47
CA GLY A 151 10.85 10.70 37.25
C GLY A 151 11.55 9.41 36.79
N GLU A 152 11.69 8.43 37.70
CA GLU A 152 12.29 7.12 37.41
C GLU A 152 11.26 6.02 37.09
N GLU A 153 9.96 6.33 37.23
CA GLU A 153 8.88 5.36 37.01
C GLU A 153 8.52 5.28 35.53
N SER A 154 8.51 4.08 34.95
CA SER A 154 7.95 3.86 33.61
C SER A 154 6.43 3.83 33.68
N VAL A 155 5.79 4.74 32.96
CA VAL A 155 4.32 4.93 33.03
C VAL A 155 3.60 4.39 31.80
N ALA A 156 4.30 4.25 30.68
CA ALA A 156 3.78 3.64 29.46
C ALA A 156 4.90 3.18 28.53
N ASP A 157 4.55 2.23 27.67
CA ASP A 157 5.38 1.71 26.57
C ASP A 157 4.61 1.79 25.25
N MET A 158 5.33 1.91 24.15
CA MET A 158 4.78 1.75 22.81
C MET A 158 5.75 0.97 21.93
N ASP A 159 5.24 -0.11 21.34
CA ASP A 159 5.89 -0.81 20.24
C ASP A 159 5.26 -0.28 18.95
N TRP A 160 6.08 0.45 18.17
CA TRP A 160 5.64 1.18 17.00
C TRP A 160 6.39 0.69 15.77
N ARG A 161 5.65 0.48 14.68
CA ARG A 161 6.21 -0.01 13.43
C ARG A 161 5.88 0.93 12.29
N ILE A 162 6.91 1.30 11.54
CA ILE A 162 6.76 2.03 10.28
C ILE A 162 7.30 1.21 9.11
N LEU A 163 6.84 1.54 7.91
CA LEU A 163 7.38 1.08 6.64
C LEU A 163 8.00 2.27 5.92
N LYS A 164 9.30 2.22 5.66
CA LYS A 164 9.97 3.09 4.70
C LYS A 164 10.02 2.37 3.35
N PHE A 165 9.51 2.99 2.31
CA PHE A 165 9.35 2.35 1.01
C PHE A 165 9.75 3.28 -0.13
N ILE A 166 10.19 2.70 -1.24
CA ILE A 166 10.31 3.41 -2.51
C ILE A 166 8.88 3.50 -3.05
N PRO A 167 8.26 4.69 -3.11
CA PRO A 167 6.95 4.81 -3.72
C PRO A 167 7.05 4.29 -5.14
N ARG A 168 6.14 3.40 -5.52
CA ARG A 168 6.00 3.12 -6.94
C ARG A 168 5.85 4.45 -7.65
N ALA A 169 6.63 4.65 -8.72
CA ALA A 169 6.31 5.70 -9.65
C ALA A 169 4.80 5.57 -9.90
N LYS A 170 4.05 6.66 -9.72
CA LYS A 170 2.88 6.83 -10.55
C LYS A 170 3.46 6.68 -11.95
N GLU A 171 3.35 5.49 -12.55
CA GLU A 171 3.37 5.40 -13.99
C GLU A 171 2.48 6.55 -14.41
N ALA A 172 3.10 7.52 -15.10
CA ALA A 172 2.39 8.70 -15.56
C ALA A 172 1.15 8.13 -16.20
N ALA A 173 -0.02 8.38 -15.57
CA ALA A 173 -1.27 7.86 -16.08
C ALA A 173 -1.28 8.31 -17.53
N ALA A 174 -1.16 7.33 -18.44
CA ALA A 174 -1.39 7.57 -19.84
C ALA A 174 -2.73 8.31 -19.91
N PRO A 175 -2.88 9.30 -20.81
CA PRO A 175 -4.07 10.14 -20.84
C PRO A 175 -5.30 9.22 -20.75
N ALA A 176 -6.04 9.36 -19.64
CA ALA A 176 -7.12 8.44 -19.30
C ALA A 176 -8.04 8.33 -20.51
N THR A 177 -7.96 7.22 -21.23
CA THR A 177 -9.04 6.81 -22.11
C THR A 177 -10.21 6.65 -21.16
N ALA A 178 -11.20 7.54 -21.28
CA ALA A 178 -12.39 7.52 -20.44
C ALA A 178 -12.92 6.08 -20.41
N VAL A 179 -13.14 5.54 -19.20
CA VAL A 179 -13.74 4.22 -19.03
C VAL A 179 -15.00 4.18 -19.90
N PRO A 180 -15.10 3.22 -20.84
CA PRO A 180 -16.24 3.17 -21.75
C PRO A 180 -17.58 3.13 -21.00
N GLU A 181 -18.60 3.87 -21.48
CA GLU A 181 -19.90 4.04 -20.81
C GLU A 181 -20.70 2.73 -20.61
N ASP A 182 -20.32 1.67 -21.30
CA ASP A 182 -20.89 0.33 -21.19
C ASP A 182 -20.26 -0.52 -20.07
N LEU A 183 -19.22 0.00 -19.41
CA LEU A 183 -18.51 -0.62 -18.30
C LEU A 183 -18.73 0.16 -16.99
N ASP A 184 -19.10 -0.55 -15.93
CA ASP A 184 -19.23 0.01 -14.58
C ASP A 184 -18.06 -0.46 -13.72
N PRO A 185 -17.05 0.40 -13.44
CA PRO A 185 -15.82 0.02 -12.75
C PRO A 185 -16.08 -0.57 -11.36
N ASP A 186 -17.13 -0.14 -10.67
CA ASP A 186 -17.43 -0.56 -9.30
C ASP A 186 -18.05 -1.97 -9.25
N LYS A 187 -18.59 -2.44 -10.37
CA LYS A 187 -19.25 -3.76 -10.47
C LYS A 187 -18.45 -4.78 -11.25
N LEU A 188 -17.38 -4.36 -11.93
CA LEU A 188 -16.52 -5.28 -12.69
C LEU A 188 -15.71 -6.15 -11.74
N MET A 189 -15.70 -7.47 -12.01
CA MET A 189 -14.75 -8.36 -11.37
C MET A 189 -13.34 -8.08 -11.91
N ARG A 190 -12.43 -7.77 -11.00
CA ARG A 190 -11.03 -7.52 -11.34
C ARG A 190 -10.29 -8.82 -11.65
N PRO A 191 -9.41 -8.84 -12.66
CA PRO A 191 -8.54 -9.98 -12.87
C PRO A 191 -7.64 -10.22 -11.66
N SER A 192 -7.59 -11.46 -11.18
CA SER A 192 -6.68 -11.83 -10.08
C SER A 192 -5.28 -12.06 -10.61
N SER A 193 -4.31 -11.27 -10.16
CA SER A 193 -2.89 -11.51 -10.46
C SER A 193 -2.30 -12.56 -9.51
N SER A 194 -1.86 -13.69 -10.07
CA SER A 194 -1.07 -14.71 -9.37
C SER A 194 0.43 -14.46 -9.55
N ARG A 195 1.29 -15.17 -8.81
CA ARG A 195 2.76 -15.12 -9.01
C ARG A 195 3.13 -15.40 -10.48
N ASP A 196 2.54 -16.41 -11.08
CA ASP A 196 2.92 -16.91 -12.40
C ASP A 196 2.33 -16.06 -13.53
N SER A 197 1.27 -15.28 -13.27
CA SER A 197 0.67 -14.34 -14.22
C SER A 197 1.09 -12.88 -13.99
N ARG A 198 1.91 -12.61 -12.96
CA ARG A 198 2.27 -11.24 -12.58
C ARG A 198 2.94 -10.49 -13.72
N TYR A 199 3.91 -11.11 -14.38
CA TYR A 199 4.63 -10.49 -15.51
C TYR A 199 3.67 -10.04 -16.63
N PHE A 200 2.59 -10.79 -16.87
CA PHE A 200 1.57 -10.48 -17.86
C PHE A 200 0.73 -9.29 -17.42
N TRP A 201 0.19 -9.29 -16.20
CA TRP A 201 -0.63 -8.19 -15.69
C TRP A 201 0.15 -6.89 -15.49
N ASP A 202 1.42 -6.98 -15.07
CA ASP A 202 2.33 -5.83 -15.03
C ASP A 202 2.60 -5.29 -16.45
N GLY A 203 2.61 -6.17 -17.47
CA GLY A 203 2.64 -5.76 -18.87
C GLY A 203 1.37 -5.03 -19.28
N VAL A 204 0.20 -5.59 -18.98
CA VAL A 204 -1.09 -4.98 -19.30
C VAL A 204 -1.23 -3.59 -18.65
N ALA A 205 -0.78 -3.41 -17.41
CA ALA A 205 -0.73 -2.11 -16.74
C ALA A 205 0.21 -1.12 -17.45
N ALA A 206 1.34 -1.60 -17.98
CA ALA A 206 2.27 -0.82 -18.79
C ALA A 206 1.86 -0.67 -20.28
N HIS A 207 0.64 -1.09 -20.64
CA HIS A 207 0.12 -1.13 -22.02
C HIS A 207 0.97 -1.99 -22.98
N GLU A 208 1.52 -3.09 -22.46
CA GLU A 208 2.33 -4.07 -23.17
C GLU A 208 1.70 -5.47 -23.09
N LEU A 209 1.49 -6.13 -24.23
CA LEU A 209 1.10 -7.54 -24.23
C LEU A 209 2.34 -8.45 -24.11
N ARG A 210 2.60 -8.96 -22.91
CA ARG A 210 3.76 -9.83 -22.64
C ARG A 210 3.40 -11.31 -22.76
N ILE A 211 4.00 -12.03 -23.70
CA ILE A 211 3.78 -13.47 -23.93
C ILE A 211 4.91 -14.27 -23.30
N GLN A 212 4.57 -15.37 -22.59
CA GLN A 212 5.57 -16.24 -21.99
C GLN A 212 6.51 -16.81 -23.06
N ARG A 213 7.82 -16.71 -22.86
CA ARG A 213 8.81 -17.39 -23.68
C ARG A 213 9.39 -18.57 -22.88
N ARG A 214 9.35 -19.75 -23.47
CA ARG A 214 9.93 -20.96 -22.91
C ARG A 214 11.43 -21.04 -23.23
N PRO A 215 12.20 -21.86 -22.48
CA PRO A 215 13.63 -22.04 -22.73
C PRO A 215 13.97 -22.56 -24.14
N ASP A 216 13.04 -23.24 -24.80
CA ASP A 216 13.18 -23.71 -26.20
C ASP A 216 12.87 -22.62 -27.25
N GLY A 217 12.56 -21.40 -26.81
CA GLY A 217 12.19 -20.27 -27.66
C GLY A 217 10.71 -20.25 -28.08
N SER A 218 9.92 -21.27 -27.72
CA SER A 218 8.49 -21.29 -28.02
C SER A 218 7.71 -20.28 -27.16
N LEU A 219 6.62 -19.75 -27.73
CA LEU A 219 5.74 -18.81 -27.05
C LEU A 219 4.52 -19.52 -26.50
N GLN A 220 4.06 -19.10 -25.33
CA GLN A 220 2.94 -19.72 -24.64
C GLN A 220 1.95 -18.70 -24.06
N HIS A 221 0.66 -18.97 -24.29
CA HIS A 221 -0.46 -18.32 -23.61
C HIS A 221 -1.62 -19.34 -23.47
N PRO A 222 -2.37 -19.37 -22.34
CA PRO A 222 -2.18 -18.59 -21.12
C PRO A 222 -0.88 -18.95 -20.38
N PRO A 223 -0.39 -18.09 -19.45
CA PRO A 223 0.77 -18.41 -18.64
C PRO A 223 0.53 -19.71 -17.86
N VAL A 224 1.45 -20.69 -17.95
CA VAL A 224 1.32 -21.97 -17.23
C VAL A 224 2.39 -22.07 -16.15
N PRO A 225 2.03 -22.40 -14.89
CA PRO A 225 2.99 -22.56 -13.78
C PRO A 225 3.96 -23.74 -13.95
N ALA A 226 3.62 -24.71 -14.79
CA ALA A 226 4.25 -26.02 -14.88
C ALA A 226 5.51 -26.05 -15.78
N VAL A 227 6.41 -25.09 -15.62
CA VAL A 227 7.81 -25.31 -15.96
C VAL A 227 8.42 -25.96 -14.72
N TRP A 228 9.06 -27.12 -14.85
CA TRP A 228 9.78 -27.80 -13.74
C TRP A 228 11.06 -27.03 -13.36
N ALA A 229 10.93 -25.71 -13.18
CA ALA A 229 11.96 -24.76 -12.85
C ALA A 229 11.90 -24.42 -11.35
N ASP A 230 12.94 -23.75 -10.88
CA ASP A 230 12.95 -23.17 -9.54
C ASP A 230 11.75 -22.22 -9.38
N LYS A 231 11.10 -22.28 -8.22
CA LYS A 231 9.97 -21.42 -7.85
C LYS A 231 10.31 -19.92 -7.83
N ASP A 232 11.60 -19.60 -7.76
CA ASP A 232 12.12 -18.24 -7.70
C ASP A 232 12.73 -17.77 -9.04
N ALA A 233 12.73 -18.63 -10.09
CA ALA A 233 13.24 -18.26 -11.41
C ALA A 233 12.33 -17.22 -12.09
N PRO A 234 12.90 -16.14 -12.66
CA PRO A 234 12.10 -15.15 -13.37
C PRO A 234 11.47 -15.76 -14.63
N VAL A 235 10.24 -15.38 -14.93
CA VAL A 235 9.56 -15.77 -16.16
C VAL A 235 10.09 -14.93 -17.31
N ASP A 236 10.61 -15.59 -18.33
CA ASP A 236 11.03 -14.94 -19.57
C ASP A 236 9.82 -14.65 -20.48
N TYR A 237 9.84 -13.52 -21.19
CA TYR A 237 8.73 -13.09 -22.03
C TYR A 237 9.18 -12.29 -23.26
N VAL A 238 8.28 -12.19 -24.24
CA VAL A 238 8.37 -11.26 -25.37
C VAL A 238 7.24 -10.24 -25.28
N VAL A 239 7.50 -9.00 -25.67
CA VAL A 239 6.44 -8.00 -25.88
C VAL A 239 5.89 -8.21 -27.29
N ALA A 240 4.62 -8.57 -27.37
CA ALA A 240 3.89 -8.77 -28.62
C ALA A 240 3.60 -7.42 -29.29
N LYS A 241 3.47 -7.44 -30.61
CA LYS A 241 2.97 -6.28 -31.37
C LYS A 241 1.51 -5.94 -31.03
N GLY A 242 0.77 -6.94 -30.52
CA GLY A 242 -0.64 -6.80 -30.19
C GLY A 242 -1.56 -6.81 -31.40
N THR A 243 -1.09 -7.27 -32.56
CA THR A 243 -1.88 -7.45 -33.77
C THR A 243 -2.21 -8.92 -33.99
N GLY A 244 -3.39 -9.20 -34.53
CA GLY A 244 -3.83 -10.57 -34.81
C GLY A 244 -5.13 -10.63 -35.60
N THR A 245 -5.68 -11.83 -35.69
CA THR A 245 -6.96 -12.08 -36.36
C THR A 245 -7.94 -12.83 -35.47
N VAL A 246 -9.23 -12.57 -35.61
CA VAL A 246 -10.28 -13.29 -34.87
C VAL A 246 -10.27 -14.76 -35.30
N PHE A 247 -9.86 -15.67 -34.42
CA PHE A 247 -9.89 -17.11 -34.66
C PHE A 247 -11.29 -17.69 -34.44
N SER A 248 -11.96 -17.28 -33.37
CA SER A 248 -13.35 -17.64 -33.07
C SER A 248 -13.95 -16.60 -32.13
N TYR A 249 -15.28 -16.44 -32.11
CA TYR A 249 -15.93 -15.53 -31.18
C TYR A 249 -17.27 -16.07 -30.68
N VAL A 250 -17.74 -15.52 -29.56
CA VAL A 250 -19.08 -15.74 -29.03
C VAL A 250 -19.72 -14.39 -28.71
N VAL A 251 -21.02 -14.27 -28.98
CA VAL A 251 -21.81 -13.09 -28.60
C VAL A 251 -22.58 -13.43 -27.33
N HIS A 252 -22.25 -12.76 -26.23
CA HIS A 252 -22.86 -13.03 -24.94
C HIS A 252 -24.15 -12.21 -24.79
N HIS A 253 -25.30 -12.88 -24.87
CA HIS A 253 -26.62 -12.25 -24.73
C HIS A 253 -27.23 -12.36 -23.32
N ALA A 254 -26.89 -13.41 -22.55
CA ALA A 254 -27.41 -13.65 -21.20
C ALA A 254 -26.62 -14.77 -20.50
N PRO A 255 -26.56 -14.83 -19.15
CA PRO A 255 -27.15 -13.91 -18.18
C PRO A 255 -26.38 -12.59 -18.05
N LYS A 256 -26.99 -11.60 -17.36
CA LYS A 256 -26.33 -10.32 -17.07
C LYS A 256 -25.03 -10.53 -16.30
N VAL A 257 -23.95 -10.00 -16.84
CA VAL A 257 -22.64 -9.95 -16.17
C VAL A 257 -22.55 -8.63 -15.42
N PRO A 258 -22.23 -8.63 -14.10
CA PRO A 258 -22.04 -7.40 -13.34
C PRO A 258 -21.06 -6.45 -14.04
N GLY A 259 -21.49 -5.19 -14.14
CA GLY A 259 -20.71 -4.10 -14.71
C GLY A 259 -20.48 -4.13 -16.22
N ARG A 260 -21.25 -4.94 -16.98
CA ARG A 260 -21.22 -4.93 -18.44
C ARG A 260 -22.61 -4.73 -19.05
N ARG A 261 -22.68 -3.93 -20.12
CA ARG A 261 -23.86 -3.86 -20.99
C ARG A 261 -23.91 -5.07 -21.93
N LEU A 262 -25.09 -5.65 -22.11
CA LEU A 262 -25.33 -6.75 -23.06
C LEU A 262 -25.93 -6.20 -24.36
N PRO A 263 -25.68 -6.85 -25.51
CA PRO A 263 -24.72 -7.93 -25.73
C PRO A 263 -23.28 -7.41 -25.88
N PHE A 264 -22.29 -8.26 -25.61
CA PHE A 264 -20.88 -7.97 -25.91
C PHE A 264 -20.21 -9.20 -26.54
N VAL A 265 -19.12 -8.98 -27.28
CA VAL A 265 -18.41 -10.03 -28.03
C VAL A 265 -17.17 -10.46 -27.27
N ILE A 266 -17.01 -11.77 -27.05
CA ILE A 266 -15.74 -12.34 -26.60
C ILE A 266 -15.08 -13.03 -27.79
N ALA A 267 -13.89 -12.58 -28.15
CA ALA A 267 -13.10 -13.13 -29.24
C ALA A 267 -11.88 -13.88 -28.70
N LEU A 268 -11.61 -15.04 -29.29
CA LEU A 268 -10.32 -15.69 -29.25
C LEU A 268 -9.53 -15.22 -30.48
N VAL A 269 -8.44 -14.50 -30.25
CA VAL A 269 -7.61 -13.88 -31.29
C VAL A 269 -6.33 -14.69 -31.44
N GLU A 270 -5.98 -15.04 -32.66
CA GLU A 270 -4.66 -15.60 -33.00
C GLU A 270 -3.73 -14.43 -33.34
N LEU A 271 -2.72 -14.22 -32.49
CA LEU A 271 -1.73 -13.16 -32.68
C LEU A 271 -0.73 -13.53 -33.76
N ASP A 272 -0.08 -12.52 -34.33
CA ASP A 272 0.99 -12.69 -35.32
C ASP A 272 2.17 -13.52 -34.78
N GLU A 273 2.37 -13.50 -33.46
CA GLU A 273 3.35 -14.32 -32.76
C GLU A 273 2.95 -15.82 -32.65
N GLY A 274 1.72 -16.19 -33.05
CA GLY A 274 1.24 -17.57 -33.14
C GLY A 274 0.55 -18.12 -31.88
N VAL A 275 0.39 -17.31 -30.82
CA VAL A 275 -0.39 -17.67 -29.64
C VAL A 275 -1.84 -17.21 -29.77
N ARG A 276 -2.74 -17.84 -29.02
CA ARG A 276 -4.15 -17.45 -28.96
C ARG A 276 -4.47 -16.79 -27.64
N MET A 277 -5.15 -15.65 -27.71
CA MET A 277 -5.53 -14.84 -26.55
C MET A 277 -7.02 -14.56 -26.54
N LEU A 278 -7.66 -14.77 -25.40
CA LEU A 278 -9.08 -14.49 -25.21
C LEU A 278 -9.25 -13.05 -24.72
N GLY A 279 -10.11 -12.27 -25.34
CA GLY A 279 -10.44 -10.93 -24.87
C GLY A 279 -11.80 -10.46 -25.37
N GLU A 280 -12.25 -9.34 -24.85
CA GLU A 280 -13.47 -8.69 -25.33
C GLU A 280 -13.18 -7.96 -26.64
N LEU A 281 -13.99 -8.16 -27.68
CA LEU A 281 -13.89 -7.42 -28.94
C LEU A 281 -14.86 -6.23 -28.88
N ARG A 282 -14.30 -5.03 -29.01
CA ARG A 282 -14.97 -3.75 -28.82
C ARG A 282 -14.90 -2.91 -30.10
N GLY A 283 -15.70 -1.85 -30.17
CA GLY A 283 -15.71 -0.93 -31.32
C GLY A 283 -16.36 -1.50 -32.60
N VAL A 284 -17.03 -2.65 -32.52
CA VAL A 284 -17.72 -3.30 -33.65
C VAL A 284 -19.08 -3.83 -33.23
N ASP A 285 -20.05 -3.74 -34.13
CA ASP A 285 -21.35 -4.38 -33.94
C ASP A 285 -21.18 -5.91 -33.97
N ALA A 286 -21.81 -6.62 -33.04
CA ALA A 286 -21.74 -8.07 -32.95
C ALA A 286 -22.16 -8.78 -34.25
N GLU A 287 -23.08 -8.19 -35.02
CA GLU A 287 -23.52 -8.74 -36.31
C GLU A 287 -22.47 -8.62 -37.42
N LYS A 288 -21.46 -7.76 -37.25
CA LYS A 288 -20.41 -7.50 -38.24
C LYS A 288 -19.12 -8.26 -37.94
N VAL A 289 -19.06 -9.03 -36.85
CA VAL A 289 -17.86 -9.77 -36.47
C VAL A 289 -17.71 -11.01 -37.35
N GLU A 290 -16.55 -11.12 -38.00
CA GLU A 290 -16.21 -12.24 -38.88
C GLU A 290 -14.92 -12.92 -38.40
N ILE A 291 -14.84 -14.23 -38.58
CA ILE A 291 -13.61 -14.98 -38.38
C ILE A 291 -12.59 -14.53 -39.43
N GLY A 292 -11.37 -14.23 -38.99
CA GLY A 292 -10.30 -13.65 -39.81
C GLY A 292 -10.25 -12.12 -39.78
N MET A 293 -11.18 -11.44 -39.11
CA MET A 293 -11.16 -9.98 -38.95
C MET A 293 -9.83 -9.54 -38.28
N PRO A 294 -9.09 -8.57 -38.87
CA PRO A 294 -7.88 -8.05 -38.27
C PRO A 294 -8.22 -7.20 -37.06
N VAL A 295 -7.50 -7.44 -35.96
CA VAL A 295 -7.71 -6.75 -34.69
C VAL A 295 -6.39 -6.34 -34.07
N GLN A 296 -6.44 -5.31 -33.23
CA GLN A 296 -5.33 -4.83 -32.42
C GLN A 296 -5.74 -4.78 -30.94
N ALA A 297 -4.75 -4.96 -30.07
CA ALA A 297 -4.93 -4.82 -28.63
C ALA A 297 -5.16 -3.36 -28.26
N THR A 298 -6.11 -3.13 -27.37
CA THR A 298 -6.37 -1.85 -26.72
C THR A 298 -6.36 -2.04 -25.21
N PHE A 299 -6.10 -0.96 -24.47
CA PHE A 299 -5.99 -0.97 -23.01
C PHE A 299 -7.00 0.01 -22.42
N ILE A 300 -7.74 -0.46 -21.43
CA ILE A 300 -8.76 0.30 -20.70
C ILE A 300 -8.25 0.50 -19.28
N ASP A 301 -7.90 1.74 -18.96
CA ASP A 301 -7.43 2.12 -17.63
C ASP A 301 -8.61 2.48 -16.74
N PHE A 302 -8.77 1.73 -15.66
CA PHE A 302 -9.75 2.03 -14.62
C PHE A 302 -9.05 2.81 -13.51
N PRO A 303 -9.51 4.04 -13.21
CA PRO A 303 -8.92 4.84 -12.15
C PRO A 303 -9.13 4.18 -10.79
N ALA A 304 -8.30 4.57 -9.82
CA ALA A 304 -8.55 4.20 -8.44
C ALA A 304 -9.90 4.79 -7.97
N GLY A 305 -10.64 4.02 -7.18
CA GLY A 305 -11.83 4.53 -6.50
C GLY A 305 -11.46 5.57 -5.43
N GLU A 306 -12.47 6.18 -4.79
CA GLU A 306 -12.26 7.15 -3.71
C GLU A 306 -11.38 6.60 -2.57
N ASP A 307 -11.53 5.30 -2.29
CA ASP A 307 -10.60 4.51 -1.49
C ASP A 307 -9.67 3.72 -2.43
N ALA A 308 -8.48 4.26 -2.68
CA ALA A 308 -7.49 3.65 -3.54
C ALA A 308 -6.89 2.34 -2.97
N GLU A 309 -7.09 2.06 -1.67
CA GLU A 309 -6.63 0.83 -1.01
C GLU A 309 -7.61 -0.33 -1.27
N ALA A 310 -8.92 -0.07 -1.19
CA ALA A 310 -9.96 -1.02 -1.57
C ALA A 310 -10.15 -1.15 -3.09
N SER A 311 -9.89 -0.07 -3.82
CA SER A 311 -10.09 0.05 -5.26
C SER A 311 -8.87 0.66 -5.96
N PRO A 312 -7.73 -0.05 -6.03
CA PRO A 312 -6.58 0.43 -6.79
C PRO A 312 -6.89 0.53 -8.28
N ALA A 313 -6.19 1.44 -8.95
CA ALA A 313 -6.22 1.52 -10.41
C ALA A 313 -5.77 0.19 -11.02
N TRP A 314 -6.39 -0.18 -12.13
CA TRP A 314 -6.08 -1.41 -12.85
C TRP A 314 -6.40 -1.24 -14.32
N THR A 315 -5.74 -2.05 -15.16
CA THR A 315 -5.91 -2.00 -16.61
C THR A 315 -6.45 -3.32 -17.11
N LEU A 316 -7.39 -3.25 -18.05
CA LEU A 316 -7.89 -4.41 -18.80
C LEU A 316 -7.46 -4.26 -20.25
N TYR A 317 -7.04 -5.34 -20.88
CA TYR A 317 -6.86 -5.37 -22.33
C TYR A 317 -8.16 -5.81 -23.02
N ALA A 318 -8.39 -5.28 -24.20
CA ALA A 318 -9.46 -5.68 -25.11
C ALA A 318 -8.93 -5.69 -26.56
N TRP A 319 -9.77 -6.09 -27.49
CA TRP A 319 -9.49 -6.09 -28.92
C TRP A 319 -10.36 -5.05 -29.62
N GLU A 320 -9.81 -4.39 -30.62
CA GLU A 320 -10.55 -3.51 -31.53
C GLU A 320 -10.21 -3.88 -32.98
N PRO A 321 -11.16 -3.78 -33.93
CA PRO A 321 -10.85 -3.94 -35.34
C PRO A 321 -9.80 -2.94 -35.81
N VAL A 322 -8.89 -3.40 -36.66
CA VAL A 322 -7.99 -2.50 -37.39
C VAL A 322 -8.80 -1.82 -38.52
N PRO A 323 -8.75 -0.48 -38.66
CA PRO A 323 -9.43 0.25 -39.74
C PRO A 323 -9.02 -0.16 -41.16
#